data_AF-A0A011PMB2-F1
#
_entry.id   AF-A0A011PMB2-F1
#
_cell.length_a   1.000
_cell.length_b   1.000
_cell.length_c   1.000
_cell.angle_alpha   90.00
_cell.angle_beta   90.00
_cell.angle_gamma   90.00
#
_symmetry.space_group_name_H-M   'P 1'
#
loop_
_entity.id
_entity.type
_entity.pdbx_description
1 polymer ?
#
loop_
_entity_poly.entity_id
_entity_poly.type
_entity_poly.pdbx_seq_one_letter_code
_entity_poly.pdbx_strand_id
1 'polypeptide(L)'
;MTRLLIHVEGETEESFVNEVLAPHLYTYGYGKVSARLLGNARQRDRRGGIRGWSGVRKDILNHLKEDSGCLATTMVDYYRLPQTGEKAWTGRSEAARLPFARKAGTVQHPLMADIGTQSGFASIAARFVPYVTMHEFEGLLSRDCTRFAAGIRRHDLAPRLQAIREQCPHFRQWLERLESRPG
;
A
#
# COMPACT_ATOMS: atom_id res chain seq x y z
N MET A 1 -22.23 3.21 -0.96
CA MET A 1 -21.09 3.58 -0.11
C MET A 1 -19.91 2.70 -0.48
N THR A 2 -18.87 3.34 -1.00
CA THR A 2 -17.62 2.71 -1.43
C THR A 2 -16.84 2.20 -0.22
N ARG A 3 -16.28 0.99 -0.33
CA ARG A 3 -15.46 0.38 0.73
C ARG A 3 -14.06 0.14 0.22
N LEU A 4 -13.05 0.45 1.01
CA LEU A 4 -11.64 0.25 0.66
C LEU A 4 -11.02 -0.85 1.51
N LEU A 5 -10.49 -1.87 0.86
CA LEU A 5 -9.65 -2.88 1.51
C LEU A 5 -8.19 -2.67 1.13
N ILE A 6 -7.37 -2.42 2.15
CA ILE A 6 -5.93 -2.18 2.00
C ILE A 6 -5.18 -3.43 2.44
N HIS A 7 -4.49 -4.06 1.50
CA HIS A 7 -3.66 -5.23 1.78
C HIS A 7 -2.31 -4.78 2.29
N VAL A 8 -2.07 -4.97 3.58
CA VAL A 8 -0.90 -4.47 4.29
C VAL A 8 0.07 -5.59 4.63
N GLU A 9 1.35 -5.28 4.76
CA GLU A 9 2.36 -6.28 5.14
C GLU A 9 2.24 -6.73 6.60
N GLY A 10 2.22 -5.77 7.53
CA GLY A 10 2.36 -6.01 8.95
C GLY A 10 1.41 -5.17 9.82
N GLU A 11 1.53 -5.36 11.13
CA GLU A 11 0.68 -4.74 12.15
C GLU A 11 0.86 -3.21 12.23
N THR A 12 2.05 -2.71 11.91
CA THR A 12 2.33 -1.28 11.87
C THR A 12 1.53 -0.59 10.76
N GLU A 13 1.54 -1.17 9.56
CA GLU A 13 0.76 -0.67 8.42
C GLU A 13 -0.73 -0.85 8.66
N GLU A 14 -1.16 -1.95 9.27
CA GLU A 14 -2.55 -2.17 9.68
C GLU A 14 -3.05 -1.06 10.63
N SER A 15 -2.26 -0.75 11.66
CA SER A 15 -2.57 0.31 12.62
C SER A 15 -2.58 1.68 11.94
N PHE A 16 -1.65 1.94 11.01
CA PHE A 16 -1.67 3.16 10.19
C PHE A 16 -2.93 3.29 9.35
N VAL A 17 -3.35 2.23 8.68
CA VAL A 17 -4.58 2.23 7.89
C VAL A 17 -5.80 2.53 8.77
N ASN A 18 -5.94 1.81 9.88
CA ASN A 18 -7.15 1.90 10.70
C ASN A 18 -7.23 3.19 11.52
N GLU A 19 -6.10 3.69 12.02
CA GLU A 19 -6.07 4.84 12.94
C GLU A 19 -5.86 6.19 12.25
N VAL A 20 -5.19 6.21 11.10
CA VAL A 20 -4.79 7.46 10.43
C VAL A 20 -5.45 7.60 9.07
N LEU A 21 -5.28 6.61 8.21
CA LEU A 21 -5.76 6.71 6.83
C LEU A 21 -7.28 6.60 6.72
N ALA A 22 -7.90 5.71 7.50
CA ALA A 22 -9.34 5.49 7.49
C ALA A 22 -10.14 6.76 7.88
N PRO A 23 -9.85 7.43 9.02
CA PRO A 23 -10.51 8.69 9.37
C PRO A 23 -10.41 9.76 8.28
N HIS A 24 -9.23 9.89 7.66
CA HIS A 24 -9.01 10.80 6.54
C HIS A 24 -9.89 10.44 5.34
N LEU A 25 -9.84 9.19 4.87
CA LEU A 25 -10.60 8.78 3.70
C LEU A 25 -12.12 8.82 3.90
N TYR A 26 -12.61 8.73 5.13
CA TYR A 26 -14.04 8.96 5.42
C TYR A 26 -14.49 10.37 5.04
N THR A 27 -13.63 11.39 5.14
CA THR A 27 -13.96 12.75 4.69
C THR A 27 -14.06 12.88 3.17
N TYR A 28 -13.64 11.85 2.43
CA TYR A 28 -13.72 11.76 0.97
C TYR A 28 -14.81 10.79 0.49
N GLY A 29 -15.76 10.41 1.37
CA GLY A 29 -16.96 9.67 1.01
C GLY A 29 -16.86 8.15 1.12
N TYR A 30 -15.71 7.60 1.54
CA TYR A 30 -15.61 6.18 1.85
C TYR A 30 -16.52 5.81 3.03
N GLY A 31 -17.33 4.75 2.88
CA GLY A 31 -18.18 4.26 3.97
C GLY A 31 -17.49 3.27 4.90
N LYS A 32 -16.41 2.64 4.44
CA LYS A 32 -15.56 1.73 5.25
C LYS A 32 -14.17 1.65 4.66
N VAL A 33 -13.16 1.76 5.51
CA VAL A 33 -11.76 1.52 5.16
C VAL A 33 -11.22 0.50 6.16
N SER A 34 -10.58 -0.56 5.67
CA SER A 34 -10.03 -1.61 6.52
C SER A 34 -8.73 -2.15 5.96
N ALA A 35 -7.81 -2.50 6.85
CA ALA A 35 -6.60 -3.24 6.51
C ALA A 35 -6.80 -4.76 6.56
N ARG A 36 -6.02 -5.48 5.74
CA ARG A 36 -5.90 -6.94 5.79
C ARG A 36 -4.45 -7.34 5.65
N LEU A 37 -3.94 -8.08 6.63
CA LEU A 37 -2.57 -8.59 6.63
C LEU A 37 -2.33 -9.58 5.47
N LEU A 38 -1.20 -9.38 4.80
CA LEU A 38 -0.69 -10.26 3.74
C LEU A 38 0.15 -11.42 4.31
N GLY A 39 0.41 -11.46 5.61
CA GLY A 39 1.07 -12.58 6.29
C GLY A 39 0.10 -13.69 6.73
N ASN A 40 0.65 -14.84 7.15
CA ASN A 40 -0.15 -15.88 7.79
C ASN A 40 -0.47 -15.44 9.23
N ALA A 41 -1.74 -15.18 9.54
CA ALA A 41 -2.17 -14.82 10.90
C ALA A 41 -1.77 -15.86 11.97
N ARG A 42 -1.52 -17.12 11.56
CA ARG A 42 -1.05 -18.22 12.43
C ARG A 42 0.47 -18.24 12.67
N GLN A 43 1.23 -17.36 12.03
CA GLN A 43 2.68 -17.24 12.19
C GLN A 43 3.07 -15.84 12.69
N ARG A 44 2.25 -15.23 13.56
CA ARG A 44 2.56 -13.91 14.18
C ARG A 44 3.93 -13.87 14.87
N ASP A 45 4.42 -14.99 15.41
CA ASP A 45 5.72 -15.09 16.10
C ASP A 45 6.95 -15.28 15.20
N ARG A 46 6.76 -15.58 13.91
CA ARG A 46 7.87 -15.66 12.96
C ARG A 46 7.72 -14.50 12.01
N ARG A 47 8.81 -13.77 11.73
CA ARG A 47 8.89 -12.73 10.69
C ARG A 47 8.56 -13.34 9.31
N GLY A 48 7.29 -13.66 9.09
CA GLY A 48 6.77 -14.34 7.94
C GLY A 48 6.72 -13.33 6.82
N GLY A 49 7.66 -13.43 5.89
CA GLY A 49 7.74 -12.55 4.74
C GLY A 49 6.42 -12.50 3.95
N ILE A 50 6.29 -11.44 3.15
CA ILE A 50 5.11 -11.16 2.32
C ILE A 50 4.72 -12.41 1.52
N ARG A 51 3.43 -12.77 1.54
CA ARG A 51 2.89 -13.87 0.71
C ARG A 51 3.23 -13.65 -0.75
N GLY A 52 3.40 -14.76 -1.48
CA GLY A 52 3.63 -14.69 -2.92
C GLY A 52 2.46 -14.05 -3.64
N TRP A 53 2.75 -13.34 -4.74
CA TRP A 53 1.74 -12.57 -5.48
C TRP A 53 0.54 -13.41 -5.91
N SER A 54 0.73 -14.68 -6.27
CA SER A 54 -0.37 -15.61 -6.62
C SER A 54 -1.45 -15.72 -5.54
N GLY A 55 -1.04 -15.80 -4.27
CA GLY A 55 -1.95 -15.85 -3.12
C GLY A 55 -2.62 -14.50 -2.86
N VAL A 56 -1.85 -13.40 -2.93
CA VAL A 56 -2.36 -12.04 -2.74
C VAL A 56 -3.38 -11.67 -3.82
N ARG A 57 -3.06 -11.97 -5.08
CA ARG A 57 -3.96 -11.83 -6.21
C ARG A 57 -5.28 -12.56 -5.96
N LYS A 58 -5.24 -13.82 -5.53
CA LYS A 58 -6.47 -14.59 -5.25
C LYS A 58 -7.35 -13.90 -4.20
N ASP A 59 -6.76 -13.38 -3.13
CA ASP A 59 -7.50 -12.64 -2.10
C ASP A 59 -8.13 -11.36 -2.66
N ILE A 60 -7.39 -10.59 -3.45
CA ILE A 60 -7.89 -9.37 -4.11
C ILE A 60 -9.04 -9.69 -5.07
N LEU A 61 -8.88 -10.71 -5.91
CA LEU A 61 -9.92 -11.12 -6.87
C LEU A 61 -11.19 -11.56 -6.15
N ASN A 62 -11.08 -12.37 -5.09
CA ASN A 62 -12.24 -12.78 -4.30
C ASN A 62 -12.95 -11.56 -3.72
N HIS A 63 -12.20 -10.62 -3.14
CA HIS A 63 -12.79 -9.41 -2.55
C HIS A 63 -13.51 -8.55 -3.60
N LEU A 64 -12.87 -8.31 -4.75
CA LEU A 64 -13.47 -7.52 -5.84
C LEU A 64 -14.72 -8.20 -6.43
N LYS A 65 -14.79 -9.53 -6.39
CA LYS A 65 -15.92 -10.31 -6.92
C LYS A 65 -17.09 -10.37 -5.94
N GLU A 66 -16.82 -10.58 -4.66
CA GLU A 66 -17.83 -10.65 -3.60
C GLU A 66 -18.55 -9.31 -3.41
N ASP A 67 -17.91 -8.22 -3.80
CA ASP A 67 -18.36 -6.89 -3.45
C ASP A 67 -18.22 -5.89 -4.61
N SER A 68 -19.34 -5.55 -5.25
CA SER A 68 -19.38 -4.63 -6.39
C SER A 68 -19.01 -3.18 -6.04
N GLY A 69 -19.16 -2.79 -4.77
CA GLY A 69 -18.83 -1.44 -4.28
C GLY A 69 -17.45 -1.33 -3.64
N CYS A 70 -16.65 -2.40 -3.64
CA CYS A 70 -15.33 -2.36 -3.02
C CYS A 70 -14.24 -1.91 -3.99
N LEU A 71 -13.27 -1.21 -3.43
CA LEU A 71 -11.97 -0.89 -4.00
C LEU A 71 -10.91 -1.68 -3.22
N ALA A 72 -9.86 -2.09 -3.92
CA ALA A 72 -8.74 -2.78 -3.31
C ALA A 72 -7.44 -2.03 -3.59
N THR A 73 -6.54 -2.01 -2.63
CA THR A 73 -5.18 -1.49 -2.79
C THR A 73 -4.20 -2.32 -1.96
N THR A 74 -2.91 -2.09 -2.15
CA THR A 74 -1.82 -2.69 -1.38
C THR A 74 -1.03 -1.59 -0.67
N MET A 75 -0.40 -1.90 0.45
CA MET A 75 0.61 -1.07 1.08
C MET A 75 1.69 -2.01 1.60
N VAL A 76 2.69 -2.25 0.74
CA VAL A 76 3.71 -3.28 0.92
C VAL A 76 5.10 -2.70 0.71
N ASP A 77 6.08 -3.10 1.52
CA ASP A 77 7.46 -2.64 1.37
C ASP A 77 8.11 -3.29 0.13
N TYR A 78 8.56 -2.46 -0.82
CA TYR A 78 9.27 -2.87 -2.02
C TYR A 78 10.44 -3.83 -1.73
N TYR A 79 11.19 -3.56 -0.66
CA TYR A 79 12.42 -4.28 -0.36
C TYR A 79 12.17 -5.65 0.26
N ARG A 80 10.95 -5.88 0.75
CA ARG A 80 10.50 -7.17 1.30
C ARG A 80 9.73 -8.00 0.29
N LEU A 81 9.40 -7.45 -0.89
CA LEU A 81 8.74 -8.19 -1.96
C LEU A 81 9.65 -9.31 -2.49
N PRO A 82 9.16 -10.56 -2.56
CA PRO A 82 9.88 -11.65 -3.22
C PRO A 82 10.22 -11.28 -4.67
N GLN A 83 11.51 -11.37 -5.01
CA GLN A 83 12.01 -10.98 -6.33
C GLN A 83 11.99 -12.12 -7.35
N THR A 84 12.19 -13.36 -6.90
CA THR A 84 12.35 -14.55 -7.74
C THR A 84 11.61 -15.76 -7.18
N GLY A 85 11.48 -16.81 -7.99
CA GLY A 85 10.80 -18.06 -7.63
C GLY A 85 9.27 -17.97 -7.70
N GLU A 86 8.60 -19.01 -7.21
CA GLU A 86 7.12 -19.16 -7.30
C GLU A 86 6.34 -18.10 -6.52
N LYS A 87 7.01 -17.43 -5.56
CA LYS A 87 6.42 -16.35 -4.76
C LYS A 87 6.69 -14.97 -5.34
N ALA A 88 7.41 -14.86 -6.46
CA ALA A 88 7.82 -13.58 -7.02
C ALA A 88 6.64 -12.65 -7.27
N TRP A 89 6.85 -11.37 -6.98
CA TRP A 89 5.91 -10.33 -7.35
C TRP A 89 6.20 -9.83 -8.77
N THR A 90 5.14 -9.68 -9.57
CA THR A 90 5.26 -9.25 -10.96
C THR A 90 5.95 -7.89 -11.05
N GLY A 91 6.93 -7.75 -11.94
CA GLY A 91 7.73 -6.53 -12.10
C GLY A 91 8.86 -6.35 -11.06
N ARG A 92 8.92 -7.15 -9.98
CA ARG A 92 9.93 -6.95 -8.91
C ARG A 92 11.36 -7.22 -9.35
N SER A 93 11.57 -8.25 -10.18
CA SER A 93 12.89 -8.58 -10.73
C SER A 93 13.41 -7.51 -11.69
N GLU A 94 12.54 -6.99 -12.56
CA GLU A 94 12.86 -5.92 -13.49
C GLU A 94 13.14 -4.61 -12.75
N ALA A 95 12.27 -4.22 -11.81
CA ALA A 95 12.43 -3.01 -11.01
C ALA A 95 13.78 -2.96 -10.26
N ALA A 96 14.36 -4.12 -9.90
CA ALA A 96 15.65 -4.17 -9.22
C ALA A 96 16.76 -3.47 -10.03
N ARG A 97 16.67 -3.50 -11.36
CA ARG A 97 17.66 -2.98 -12.32
C ARG A 97 17.42 -1.52 -12.72
N LEU A 98 16.31 -0.92 -12.28
CA LEU A 98 15.91 0.42 -12.67
C LEU A 98 16.27 1.48 -11.61
N PRO A 99 16.40 2.76 -12.01
CA PRO A 99 16.55 3.87 -11.08
C PRO A 99 15.42 3.93 -10.06
N PHE A 100 15.72 4.41 -8.85
CA PHE A 100 14.79 4.47 -7.71
C PHE A 100 13.41 5.02 -8.09
N ALA A 101 13.35 6.15 -8.79
CA ALA A 101 12.11 6.80 -9.21
C ALA A 101 11.20 5.96 -10.11
N ARG A 102 11.73 4.89 -10.73
CA ARG A 102 10.97 3.99 -11.61
C ARG A 102 10.54 2.69 -10.92
N LYS A 103 11.17 2.34 -9.79
CA LYS A 103 10.99 1.05 -9.12
C LYS A 103 9.53 0.75 -8.77
N ALA A 104 8.86 1.67 -8.06
CA ALA A 104 7.47 1.46 -7.64
C ALA A 104 6.54 1.28 -8.85
N GLY A 105 6.65 2.16 -9.84
CA GLY A 105 5.86 2.09 -11.07
C GLY A 105 6.04 0.76 -11.79
N THR A 106 7.29 0.27 -11.92
CA THR A 106 7.57 -1.00 -12.58
C THR A 106 6.98 -2.22 -11.86
N VAL A 107 6.72 -2.14 -10.56
CA VAL A 107 5.97 -3.18 -9.84
C VAL A 107 4.47 -2.95 -9.96
N GLN A 108 3.99 -1.74 -9.70
CA GLN A 108 2.55 -1.44 -9.63
C GLN A 108 1.81 -1.65 -10.95
N HIS A 109 2.39 -1.27 -12.08
CA HIS A 109 1.71 -1.39 -13.39
C HIS A 109 1.43 -2.87 -13.74
N PRO A 110 2.41 -3.79 -13.66
CA PRO A 110 2.14 -5.20 -13.89
C PRO A 110 1.16 -5.83 -12.90
N LEU A 111 1.14 -5.42 -11.61
CA LEU A 111 0.15 -5.93 -10.66
C LEU A 111 -1.28 -5.56 -11.08
N MET A 112 -1.48 -4.30 -11.49
CA MET A 112 -2.78 -3.83 -11.99
C MET A 112 -3.19 -4.56 -13.27
N ALA A 113 -2.26 -4.69 -14.22
CA ALA A 113 -2.50 -5.40 -15.47
C ALA A 113 -2.85 -6.88 -15.23
N ASP A 114 -2.14 -7.55 -14.31
CA ASP A 114 -2.36 -8.95 -13.99
C ASP A 114 -3.72 -9.23 -13.35
N ILE A 115 -4.33 -8.25 -12.65
CA ILE A 115 -5.73 -8.36 -12.22
C ILE A 115 -6.68 -8.29 -13.43
N GLY A 116 -6.41 -7.39 -14.39
CA GLY A 116 -7.25 -7.21 -15.57
C GLY A 116 -7.23 -8.37 -16.56
N THR A 117 -6.16 -9.17 -16.58
CA THR A 117 -6.06 -10.37 -17.42
C THR A 117 -6.82 -11.57 -16.85
N GLN A 118 -7.28 -11.51 -15.59
CA GLN A 118 -8.05 -12.60 -14.99
C GLN A 118 -9.47 -12.65 -15.56
N SER A 119 -9.96 -13.86 -15.85
CA SER A 119 -11.28 -14.07 -16.44
C SER A 119 -12.39 -13.45 -15.59
N GLY A 120 -13.15 -12.53 -16.18
CA GLY A 120 -14.25 -11.81 -15.51
C GLY A 120 -13.84 -10.57 -14.71
N PHE A 121 -12.55 -10.16 -14.75
CA PHE A 121 -12.06 -9.03 -13.97
C PHE A 121 -11.70 -7.79 -14.79
N ALA A 122 -11.67 -7.87 -16.12
CA ALA A 122 -11.28 -6.75 -17.00
C ALA A 122 -12.07 -5.46 -16.72
N SER A 123 -13.40 -5.55 -16.57
CA SER A 123 -14.27 -4.40 -16.29
C SER A 123 -14.12 -3.82 -14.88
N ILE A 124 -13.50 -4.57 -13.97
CA ILE A 124 -13.39 -4.22 -12.56
C ILE A 124 -11.95 -4.04 -12.09
N ALA A 125 -10.96 -4.28 -12.95
CA ALA A 125 -9.54 -4.11 -12.66
C ALA A 125 -9.20 -2.68 -12.25
N ALA A 126 -9.92 -1.69 -12.79
CA ALA A 126 -9.79 -0.30 -12.39
C ALA A 126 -10.11 -0.07 -10.90
N ARG A 127 -10.82 -0.99 -10.22
CA ARG A 127 -11.09 -0.94 -8.78
C ARG A 127 -9.88 -1.35 -7.92
N PHE A 128 -8.84 -1.91 -8.54
CA PHE A 128 -7.57 -2.19 -7.89
C PHE A 128 -6.54 -1.07 -8.15
N VAL A 129 -6.01 -0.50 -7.08
CA VAL A 129 -4.98 0.55 -7.14
C VAL A 129 -3.75 0.08 -6.37
N PRO A 130 -2.79 -0.64 -6.97
CA PRO A 130 -1.63 -1.12 -6.25
C PRO A 130 -0.76 0.04 -5.77
N TYR A 131 -0.29 -0.07 -4.53
CA TYR A 131 0.72 0.81 -3.96
C TYR A 131 1.82 0.00 -3.28
N VAL A 132 3.06 0.42 -3.54
CA VAL A 132 4.27 -0.20 -3.05
C VAL A 132 5.08 0.89 -2.38
N THR A 133 5.32 0.73 -1.08
CA THR A 133 6.06 1.72 -0.32
C THR A 133 7.56 1.59 -0.61
N MET A 134 8.22 2.70 -0.91
CA MET A 134 9.62 2.76 -1.34
C MET A 134 10.48 3.45 -0.29
N HIS A 135 10.95 2.81 0.79
CA HIS A 135 11.69 3.48 1.91
C HIS A 135 11.02 4.74 2.52
N GLU A 136 9.89 5.19 1.98
CA GLU A 136 9.15 6.39 2.34
C GLU A 136 8.24 6.15 3.55
N PHE A 137 8.00 4.89 3.94
CA PHE A 137 7.18 4.60 5.13
C PHE A 137 7.82 5.11 6.42
N GLU A 138 9.15 5.00 6.55
CA GLU A 138 9.87 5.51 7.72
C GLU A 138 9.80 7.05 7.79
N GLY A 139 9.69 7.73 6.64
CA GLY A 139 9.40 9.17 6.58
C GLY A 139 7.95 9.52 6.97
N LEU A 140 6.99 8.69 6.56
CA LEU A 140 5.55 8.83 6.85
C LEU A 140 5.18 8.50 8.31
N LEU A 141 5.89 7.56 8.94
CA LEU A 141 5.68 7.12 10.32
C LEU A 141 6.22 8.10 11.38
N SER A 142 6.92 9.16 10.98
CA SER A 142 7.11 10.32 11.86
C SER A 142 5.78 11.07 11.99
N ARG A 143 4.78 10.42 12.63
CA ARG A 143 3.36 10.81 12.73
C ARG A 143 3.15 12.21 13.32
N ASP A 144 4.21 12.81 13.84
CA ASP A 144 4.24 14.20 14.22
C ASP A 144 5.71 14.64 14.15
N CYS A 145 6.13 15.27 13.04
CA CYS A 145 7.51 15.72 12.87
C CYS A 145 7.94 16.62 14.03
N THR A 146 7.00 17.34 14.64
CA THR A 146 7.20 18.14 15.85
C THR A 146 7.45 17.26 17.07
N ARG A 147 6.64 16.23 17.30
CA ARG A 147 6.79 15.32 18.45
C ARG A 147 7.97 14.36 18.32
N PHE A 148 8.30 13.93 17.10
CA PHE A 148 9.50 13.15 16.81
C PHE A 148 10.75 13.99 17.06
N ALA A 149 10.81 15.21 16.50
CA ALA A 149 11.86 16.19 16.76
C ALA A 149 12.00 16.49 18.26
N ALA A 150 10.88 16.61 18.98
CA ALA A 150 10.87 16.76 20.44
C ALA A 150 11.43 15.53 21.16
N GLY A 151 11.04 14.32 20.76
CA GLY A 151 11.50 13.06 21.35
C GLY A 151 13.01 12.84 21.23
N ILE A 152 13.63 13.33 20.17
CA ILE A 152 15.09 13.30 19.97
C ILE A 152 15.80 14.58 20.44
N ARG A 153 15.10 15.48 21.13
CA ARG A 153 15.60 16.80 21.61
C ARG A 153 16.21 17.68 20.51
N ARG A 154 15.66 17.60 19.30
CA ARG A 154 16.06 18.38 18.12
C ARG A 154 14.85 19.03 17.47
N HIS A 155 14.16 19.90 18.22
CA HIS A 155 12.98 20.64 17.77
C HIS A 155 13.21 21.41 16.45
N ASP A 156 14.45 21.84 16.21
CA ASP A 156 14.91 22.52 14.98
C ASP A 156 14.75 21.67 13.71
N LEU A 157 14.67 20.35 13.84
CA LEU A 157 14.51 19.44 12.71
C LEU A 157 13.05 19.28 12.27
N ALA A 158 12.06 19.72 13.04
CA ALA A 158 10.64 19.53 12.71
C ALA A 158 10.26 20.07 11.31
N PRO A 159 10.64 21.30 10.90
CA PRO A 159 10.33 21.81 9.57
C PRO A 159 11.07 21.04 8.46
N ARG A 160 12.28 20.55 8.72
CA ARG A 160 13.08 19.79 7.75
C ARG A 160 12.54 18.36 7.57
N LEU A 161 12.08 17.73 8.65
CA LEU A 161 11.38 16.45 8.62
C LEU A 161 10.03 16.58 7.91
N GLN A 162 9.30 17.67 8.16
CA GLN A 162 8.07 18.03 7.45
C GLN A 162 8.34 18.23 5.94
N ALA A 163 9.41 18.94 5.57
CA ALA A 163 9.80 19.12 4.17
C ALA A 163 10.22 17.80 3.49
N ILE A 164 10.94 16.90 4.18
CA ILE A 164 11.29 15.56 3.67
C ILE A 164 10.02 14.73 3.45
N ARG A 165 9.05 14.82 4.37
CA ARG A 165 7.73 14.18 4.24
C ARG A 165 6.92 14.76 3.06
N GLU A 166 6.99 16.08 2.85
CA GLU A 166 6.39 16.74 1.68
C GLU A 166 7.09 16.37 0.36
N GLN A 167 8.29 15.81 0.45
CA GLN A 167 9.07 15.24 -0.65
C GLN A 167 8.86 13.74 -0.81
N CYS A 168 7.77 13.14 -0.28
CA CYS A 168 7.31 11.79 -0.63
C CYS A 168 6.23 11.86 -1.74
N PRO A 169 6.58 12.21 -2.99
CA PRO A 169 5.59 12.40 -4.06
C PRO A 169 4.86 11.10 -4.38
N HIS A 170 5.48 9.94 -4.12
CA HIS A 170 4.89 8.67 -4.45
C HIS A 170 3.70 8.33 -3.56
N PHE A 171 3.81 8.53 -2.24
CA PHE A 171 2.68 8.40 -1.33
C PHE A 171 1.57 9.41 -1.63
N ARG A 172 1.93 10.68 -1.87
CA ARG A 172 0.95 11.73 -2.20
C ARG A 172 0.14 11.38 -3.44
N GLN A 173 0.80 11.00 -4.53
CA GLN A 173 0.13 10.62 -5.79
C GLN A 173 -0.81 9.42 -5.59
N TRP A 174 -0.44 8.46 -4.74
CA TRP A 174 -1.33 7.35 -4.41
C TRP A 174 -2.55 7.80 -3.62
N LEU A 175 -2.36 8.65 -2.61
CA LEU A 175 -3.44 9.17 -1.79
C LEU A 175 -4.43 9.99 -2.62
N GLU A 176 -3.95 10.89 -3.48
CA GLU A 176 -4.79 11.69 -4.40
C GLU A 176 -5.62 10.80 -5.35
N ARG A 177 -5.07 9.65 -5.78
CA ARG A 177 -5.80 8.66 -6.58
C ARG A 177 -6.90 7.92 -5.82
N LEU A 178 -6.81 7.84 -4.49
CA LEU A 178 -7.89 7.31 -3.65
C LEU A 178 -8.93 8.39 -3.38
N GLU A 179 -8.49 9.59 -3.02
CA GLU A 179 -9.34 10.76 -2.76
C GLU A 179 -10.20 11.17 -3.96
N SER A 180 -9.69 11.03 -5.17
CA SER A 180 -10.42 11.37 -6.41
C SER A 180 -11.47 10.33 -6.81
N ARG A 181 -11.59 9.20 -6.11
CA ARG A 181 -12.57 8.17 -6.45
C ARG A 181 -13.92 8.46 -5.80
N PRO A 182 -15.03 8.24 -6.54
CA PRO A 182 -16.36 8.44 -5.96
C PRO A 182 -16.59 7.48 -4.78
N GLY A 183 -16.87 8.08 -3.61
CA GLY A 183 -17.36 7.41 -2.41
C GLY A 183 -18.78 6.86 -2.55
#